data_AF-A0A3M1DN79-F1
#
_entry.id   AF-A0A3M1DN79-F1
#
_cell.length_a   1.000
_cell.length_b   1.000
_cell.length_c   1.000
_cell.angle_alpha   90.00
_cell.angle_beta   90.00
_cell.angle_gamma   90.00
#
_symmetry.space_group_name_H-M   'P 1'
#
loop_
_entity.id
_entity.type
_entity.pdbx_description
1 polymer ?
#
loop_
_entity_poly.entity_id
_entity_poly.type
_entity_poly.pdbx_seq_one_letter_code
_entity_poly.pdbx_strand_id
1 'polypeptide(L)'
;MNHSAQTYGGLPGGDGRRALMVGGLLLILAGMLFGDVFAVFILHPNAARIIGSLTAAAGAVASGDADAAAGAIAVMGGLLENRGTKVDAHVHALVLGYLAVILALLQPFVAWSRETRMWLARWFLAAACIMPPSIFAIHYVGLAYSPFPDIGWASLFADASGLVIILVTLAELAGLLAGLTGPRRAQVTATLTLPRLPESRTLLFFGTLMLLAGFVYGMIHAGFLTQEYEARELKRIEEIVTFPARGKEDAARAALTDYAMLQGERGTRIAAHAHINEFGLLALLLAFLQPYVFLRPCWRRRWVKVLVAGALILPLAVASEMRFGLVAGGVADLAGLMVIVAVSAMLFGVLRESGRHDAAGGEG
;
A
#
# COMPACT_ATOMS: atom_id res chain seq x y z
N MET A 1 -27.31 -18.93 33.51
CA MET A 1 -25.85 -18.69 33.61
C MET A 1 -25.57 -17.27 33.16
N ASN A 2 -25.30 -16.39 34.11
CA ASN A 2 -25.04 -14.97 33.88
C ASN A 2 -23.70 -14.82 33.15
N HIS A 3 -23.74 -14.37 31.90
CA HIS A 3 -22.56 -13.82 31.24
C HIS A 3 -22.20 -12.53 31.96
N SER A 4 -21.23 -12.62 32.87
CA SER A 4 -20.49 -11.46 33.36
C SER A 4 -20.01 -10.67 32.14
N ALA A 5 -20.57 -9.48 31.96
CA ALA A 5 -20.08 -8.52 30.99
C ALA A 5 -18.63 -8.21 31.35
N GLN A 6 -17.69 -8.88 30.67
CA GLN A 6 -16.30 -8.46 30.67
C GLN A 6 -16.30 -7.07 30.05
N THR A 7 -16.07 -6.07 30.90
CA THR A 7 -15.67 -4.72 30.52
C THR A 7 -14.34 -4.82 29.79
N TYR A 8 -14.39 -5.16 28.50
CA TYR A 8 -13.32 -4.80 27.58
C TYR A 8 -13.17 -3.29 27.72
N GLY A 9 -12.01 -2.82 28.18
CA GLY A 9 -11.71 -1.41 28.29
C GLY A 9 -11.96 -0.75 26.94
N GLY A 10 -13.11 -0.09 26.81
CA GLY A 10 -13.52 0.61 25.61
C GLY A 10 -12.47 1.65 25.25
N LEU A 11 -12.32 1.96 23.97
CA LEU A 11 -11.52 3.11 23.55
C LEU A 11 -12.28 4.37 24.00
N PRO A 12 -11.82 5.11 25.01
CA PRO A 12 -12.53 6.31 25.43
C PRO A 12 -12.49 7.36 24.30
N GLY A 13 -13.59 8.09 24.13
CA GLY A 13 -13.66 9.24 23.23
C GLY A 13 -12.55 10.25 23.53
N GLY A 14 -11.75 10.59 22.52
CA GLY A 14 -10.63 11.54 22.63
C GLY A 14 -9.27 10.93 22.99
N ASP A 15 -8.98 9.68 22.60
CA ASP A 15 -7.66 9.05 22.72
C ASP A 15 -6.93 9.07 21.35
N GLY A 16 -5.66 9.49 21.32
CA GLY A 16 -4.84 9.52 20.11
C GLY A 16 -4.76 8.16 19.43
N ARG A 17 -4.86 7.08 20.22
CA ARG A 17 -5.04 5.70 19.76
C ARG A 17 -6.21 5.50 18.81
N ARG A 18 -7.38 6.02 19.16
CA ARG A 18 -8.60 5.88 18.34
C ARG A 18 -8.44 6.65 17.04
N ALA A 19 -7.90 7.87 17.11
CA ALA A 19 -7.65 8.70 15.93
C ALA A 19 -6.74 7.96 14.94
N LEU A 20 -5.60 7.44 15.42
CA LEU A 20 -4.65 6.67 14.60
C LEU A 20 -5.27 5.39 14.01
N MET A 21 -6.06 4.66 14.80
CA MET A 21 -6.72 3.43 14.31
C MET A 21 -7.72 3.71 13.19
N VAL A 22 -8.63 4.67 13.40
CA VAL A 22 -9.65 5.02 12.41
C VAL A 22 -9.02 5.68 11.19
N GLY A 23 -8.14 6.66 11.42
CA GLY A 23 -7.42 7.36 10.35
C GLY A 23 -6.54 6.42 9.54
N GLY A 24 -5.86 5.46 10.19
CA GLY A 24 -5.06 4.44 9.53
C GLY A 24 -5.88 3.51 8.65
N LEU A 25 -7.02 3.01 9.14
CA LEU A 25 -7.94 2.20 8.33
C LEU A 25 -8.54 2.99 7.15
N LEU A 26 -8.86 4.27 7.34
CA LEU A 26 -9.33 5.14 6.27
C LEU A 26 -8.24 5.37 5.20
N LEU A 27 -6.99 5.60 5.60
CA LEU A 27 -5.86 5.72 4.68
C LEU A 27 -5.62 4.42 3.91
N ILE A 28 -5.69 3.26 4.57
CA ILE A 28 -5.60 1.95 3.90
C ILE A 28 -6.72 1.80 2.87
N LEU A 29 -7.97 2.13 3.23
CA LEU A 29 -9.11 2.06 2.31
C LEU A 29 -8.97 3.03 1.12
N ALA A 30 -8.56 4.27 1.38
CA ALA A 30 -8.33 5.27 0.35
C ALA A 30 -7.21 4.83 -0.60
N GLY A 31 -6.12 4.28 -0.05
CA GLY A 31 -5.04 3.66 -0.81
C GLY A 31 -5.55 2.54 -1.70
N MET A 32 -6.21 1.52 -1.14
CA MET A 32 -6.75 0.39 -1.93
C MET A 32 -7.71 0.84 -3.03
N LEU A 33 -8.67 1.72 -2.71
CA LEU A 33 -9.62 2.24 -3.70
C LEU A 33 -8.91 2.99 -4.83
N PHE A 34 -7.94 3.83 -4.48
CA PHE A 34 -7.14 4.54 -5.47
C PHE A 34 -6.29 3.58 -6.30
N GLY A 35 -5.77 2.51 -5.71
CA GLY A 35 -5.03 1.45 -6.38
C GLY A 35 -5.87 0.74 -7.45
N ASP A 36 -7.09 0.34 -7.11
CA ASP A 36 -8.02 -0.31 -8.07
C ASP A 36 -8.34 0.63 -9.25
N VAL A 37 -8.64 1.90 -8.97
CA VAL A 37 -8.88 2.91 -10.01
C VAL A 37 -7.62 3.12 -10.87
N PHE A 38 -6.46 3.22 -10.23
CA PHE A 38 -5.17 3.37 -10.92
C PHE A 38 -4.87 2.17 -11.83
N ALA A 39 -5.09 0.94 -11.36
CA ALA A 39 -4.83 -0.27 -12.13
C ALA A 39 -5.63 -0.27 -13.44
N VAL A 40 -6.95 -0.05 -13.33
CA VAL A 40 -7.86 -0.10 -14.48
C VAL A 40 -7.63 1.05 -15.46
N PHE A 41 -7.51 2.29 -14.96
CA PHE A 41 -7.57 3.47 -15.82
C PHE A 41 -6.21 4.06 -16.20
N ILE A 42 -5.15 3.72 -15.49
CA ILE A 42 -3.82 4.32 -15.68
C ILE A 42 -2.78 3.24 -15.99
N LEU A 43 -2.67 2.19 -15.20
CA LEU A 43 -1.62 1.17 -15.35
C LEU A 43 -1.75 0.42 -16.67
N HIS A 44 -2.89 -0.23 -16.94
CA HIS A 44 -3.06 -1.02 -18.17
C HIS A 44 -2.99 -0.15 -19.44
N PRO A 45 -3.66 1.02 -19.52
CA PRO A 45 -3.58 1.86 -20.70
C PRO A 45 -2.18 2.45 -20.92
N ASN A 46 -1.49 2.88 -19.86
CA ASN A 46 -0.14 3.43 -20.00
C ASN A 46 0.88 2.37 -20.41
N ALA A 47 0.72 1.11 -20.01
CA ALA A 47 1.61 0.03 -20.44
C ALA A 47 1.66 -0.08 -21.98
N ALA A 48 0.50 -0.14 -22.64
CA ALA A 48 0.42 -0.17 -24.10
C ALA A 48 1.03 1.11 -24.74
N ARG A 49 0.78 2.28 -24.15
CA ARG A 49 1.31 3.55 -24.65
C ARG A 49 2.83 3.66 -24.50
N ILE A 50 3.39 3.20 -23.38
CA ILE A 50 4.84 3.16 -23.14
C ILE A 50 5.51 2.29 -24.20
N ILE A 51 4.94 1.12 -24.52
CA ILE A 51 5.44 0.23 -25.57
C ILE A 51 5.36 0.92 -26.95
N GLY A 52 4.25 1.59 -27.24
CA GLY A 52 4.08 2.36 -28.47
C GLY A 52 5.14 3.46 -28.61
N SER A 53 5.38 4.24 -27.55
CA SER A 53 6.40 5.28 -27.51
C SER A 53 7.81 4.71 -27.67
N LEU A 54 8.10 3.59 -27.02
CA LEU A 54 9.39 2.91 -27.16
C LEU A 54 9.61 2.39 -28.59
N THR A 55 8.56 1.87 -29.23
CA THR A 55 8.61 1.41 -30.63
C THR A 55 8.82 2.57 -31.60
N ALA A 56 8.14 3.70 -31.36
CA ALA A 56 8.32 4.92 -32.12
C ALA A 56 9.75 5.47 -31.97
N ALA A 57 10.30 5.47 -30.75
CA ALA A 57 11.67 5.90 -30.50
C ALA A 57 12.69 5.02 -31.24
N ALA A 58 12.54 3.70 -31.18
CA ALA A 58 13.41 2.77 -31.90
C ALA A 58 13.33 2.96 -33.42
N GLY A 59 12.13 3.18 -33.97
CA GLY A 59 11.93 3.48 -35.38
C GLY A 59 12.60 4.79 -35.81
N ALA A 60 12.44 5.85 -35.02
CA ALA A 60 13.04 7.15 -35.29
C ALA A 60 14.58 7.11 -35.25
N VAL A 61 15.16 6.37 -34.30
CA VAL A 61 16.61 6.13 -34.24
C VAL A 61 17.09 5.38 -35.48
N ALA A 62 16.36 4.36 -35.93
CA ALA A 62 16.70 3.61 -37.14
C ALA A 62 16.66 4.47 -38.41
N SER A 63 15.73 5.43 -38.49
CA SER A 63 15.63 6.37 -39.63
C SER A 63 16.57 7.58 -39.53
N GLY A 64 17.39 7.69 -38.48
CA GLY A 64 18.27 8.84 -38.25
C GLY A 64 17.53 10.14 -37.92
N ASP A 65 16.28 10.04 -37.45
CA ASP A 65 15.44 11.19 -37.09
C ASP A 65 15.56 11.47 -35.58
N ALA A 66 16.51 12.35 -35.24
CA ALA A 66 16.81 12.70 -33.86
C ALA A 66 15.65 13.41 -33.15
N ASP A 67 14.90 14.26 -33.86
CA ASP A 67 13.79 15.03 -33.30
C ASP A 67 12.61 14.12 -32.97
N ALA A 68 12.27 13.19 -33.87
CA ALA A 68 11.24 12.19 -33.61
C ALA A 68 11.63 11.24 -32.47
N ALA A 69 12.90 10.86 -32.38
CA ALA A 69 13.41 10.03 -31.28
C ALA A 69 13.29 10.78 -29.94
N ALA A 70 13.72 12.04 -29.88
CA ALA A 70 13.62 12.88 -28.69
C ALA A 70 12.15 13.08 -28.26
N GLY A 71 11.24 13.33 -29.22
CA GLY A 71 9.81 13.44 -28.96
C GLY A 71 9.21 12.16 -28.37
N ALA A 72 9.54 10.99 -28.94
CA ALA A 72 9.05 9.71 -28.44
C ALA A 72 9.58 9.38 -27.02
N ILE A 73 10.85 9.70 -26.76
CA ILE A 73 11.46 9.55 -25.42
C ILE A 73 10.78 10.49 -24.41
N ALA A 74 10.51 11.74 -24.78
CA ALA A 74 9.82 12.69 -23.90
C ALA A 74 8.41 12.22 -23.53
N VAL A 75 7.65 11.69 -24.51
CA VAL A 75 6.33 11.09 -24.26
C VAL A 75 6.44 9.90 -23.30
N MET A 76 7.41 9.00 -23.54
CA MET A 76 7.66 7.85 -22.67
C MET A 76 8.00 8.30 -21.24
N GLY A 77 8.87 9.30 -21.08
CA GLY A 77 9.21 9.89 -19.79
C GLY A 77 7.98 10.43 -19.06
N GLY A 78 7.12 11.17 -19.75
CA GLY A 78 5.87 11.66 -19.19
C GLY A 78 4.91 10.55 -18.75
N LEU A 79 4.83 9.45 -19.51
CA LEU A 79 4.01 8.28 -19.14
C LEU A 79 4.57 7.53 -17.93
N LEU A 80 5.90 7.39 -17.85
CA LEU A 80 6.58 6.77 -16.71
C LEU A 80 6.43 7.61 -15.45
N GLU A 81 6.59 8.92 -15.54
CA GLU A 81 6.37 9.87 -14.43
C GLU A 81 4.91 9.83 -13.95
N ASN A 82 3.96 9.80 -14.90
CA ASN A 82 2.55 9.65 -14.57
C ASN A 82 2.31 8.35 -13.83
N ARG A 83 2.77 7.21 -14.36
CA ARG A 83 2.63 5.92 -13.69
C ARG A 83 3.29 5.93 -12.30
N GLY A 84 4.52 6.42 -12.20
CA GLY A 84 5.33 6.44 -10.98
C GLY A 84 4.65 7.20 -9.85
N THR A 85 4.26 8.46 -10.10
CA THR A 85 3.58 9.30 -9.09
C THR A 85 2.26 8.71 -8.58
N LYS A 86 1.53 7.93 -9.39
CA LYS A 86 0.27 7.30 -8.94
C LYS A 86 0.52 6.03 -8.14
N VAL A 87 1.43 5.17 -8.60
CA VAL A 87 1.85 4.03 -7.77
C VAL A 87 2.38 4.52 -6.43
N ASP A 88 3.19 5.58 -6.44
CA ASP A 88 3.84 6.11 -5.26
C ASP A 88 2.83 6.71 -4.26
N ALA A 89 1.87 7.50 -4.75
CA ALA A 89 0.76 8.00 -3.93
C ALA A 89 -0.07 6.86 -3.32
N HIS A 90 -0.41 5.84 -4.12
CA HIS A 90 -1.14 4.66 -3.67
C HIS A 90 -0.41 3.93 -2.52
N VAL A 91 0.87 3.61 -2.73
CA VAL A 91 1.68 2.86 -1.76
C VAL A 91 1.89 3.68 -0.49
N HIS A 92 2.15 4.99 -0.59
CA HIS A 92 2.29 5.85 0.59
C HIS A 92 1.00 5.93 1.41
N ALA A 93 -0.17 6.01 0.78
CA ALA A 93 -1.44 5.96 1.51
C ALA A 93 -1.60 4.65 2.30
N LEU A 94 -1.26 3.51 1.70
CA LEU A 94 -1.30 2.20 2.37
C LEU A 94 -0.31 2.12 3.53
N VAL A 95 0.97 2.42 3.27
CA VAL A 95 2.06 2.29 4.25
C VAL A 95 1.84 3.21 5.45
N LEU A 96 1.44 4.46 5.21
CA LEU A 96 1.13 5.39 6.30
C LEU A 96 -0.11 4.96 7.08
N GLY A 97 -1.09 4.36 6.41
CA GLY A 97 -2.24 3.75 7.06
C GLY A 97 -1.86 2.56 7.94
N TYR A 98 -0.99 1.67 7.46
CA TYR A 98 -0.43 0.57 8.27
C TYR A 98 0.35 1.11 9.47
N LEU A 99 1.23 2.10 9.25
CA LEU A 99 2.01 2.72 10.31
C LEU A 99 1.10 3.36 11.37
N ALA A 100 0.04 4.06 10.97
CA ALA A 100 -0.94 4.62 11.90
C ALA A 100 -1.60 3.52 12.76
N VAL A 101 -2.01 2.41 12.16
CA VAL A 101 -2.60 1.27 12.90
C VAL A 101 -1.57 0.65 13.85
N ILE A 102 -0.31 0.48 13.43
CA ILE A 102 0.77 0.00 14.29
C ILE A 102 0.97 0.94 15.48
N LEU A 103 1.08 2.24 15.23
CA LEU A 103 1.21 3.25 16.29
C LEU A 103 0.01 3.18 17.24
N ALA A 104 -1.21 3.03 16.73
CA ALA A 104 -2.41 2.85 17.56
C ALA A 104 -2.33 1.61 18.46
N LEU A 105 -1.77 0.50 17.98
CA LEU A 105 -1.56 -0.70 18.79
C LEU A 105 -0.47 -0.50 19.86
N LEU A 106 0.52 0.35 19.58
CA LEU A 106 1.61 0.68 20.50
C LEU A 106 1.27 1.76 21.53
N GLN A 107 0.24 2.59 21.30
CA GLN A 107 -0.16 3.67 22.20
C GLN A 107 -0.27 3.31 23.70
N PRO A 108 -0.73 2.10 24.11
CA PRO A 108 -0.74 1.70 25.51
C PRO A 108 0.64 1.67 26.19
N PHE A 109 1.71 1.54 25.41
CA PHE A 109 3.10 1.47 25.86
C PHE A 109 3.81 2.83 25.82
N VAL A 110 3.22 3.83 25.17
CA VAL A 110 3.83 5.15 25.00
C VAL A 110 3.64 5.97 26.28
N ALA A 111 4.75 6.37 26.91
CA ALA A 111 4.77 7.10 28.18
C ALA A 111 4.48 8.61 28.05
N TRP A 112 3.70 8.99 27.05
CA TRP A 112 3.26 10.38 26.87
C TRP A 112 1.93 10.65 27.56
N SER A 113 1.70 11.93 27.86
CA SER A 113 0.41 12.39 28.34
C SER A 113 -0.68 12.10 27.29
N ARG A 114 -1.94 12.03 27.71
CA ARG A 114 -3.08 11.86 26.77
C ARG A 114 -3.13 13.00 25.73
N GLU A 115 -2.85 14.22 26.17
CA GLU A 115 -2.84 15.40 25.30
C GLU A 115 -1.73 15.31 24.25
N THR A 116 -0.51 14.96 24.67
CA THR A 116 0.62 14.78 23.76
C THR A 116 0.35 13.68 22.73
N ARG A 117 -0.19 12.53 23.15
CA ARG A 117 -0.55 11.43 22.23
C ARG A 117 -1.61 11.84 21.22
N MET A 118 -2.62 12.61 21.63
CA MET A 118 -3.62 13.16 20.72
C MET A 118 -3.00 14.17 19.75
N TRP A 119 -2.10 15.02 20.22
CA TRP A 119 -1.42 16.01 19.39
C TRP A 119 -0.54 15.35 18.33
N LEU A 120 0.28 14.36 18.72
CA LEU A 120 1.09 13.55 17.81
C LEU A 120 0.22 12.83 16.77
N ALA A 121 -0.87 12.19 17.21
CA ALA A 121 -1.81 11.53 16.30
C ALA A 121 -2.40 12.50 15.25
N ARG A 122 -2.76 13.74 15.65
CA ARG A 122 -3.30 14.74 14.72
C ARG A 122 -2.28 15.17 13.68
N TRP A 123 -1.05 15.45 14.09
CA TRP A 123 0.03 15.84 13.16
C TRP A 123 0.40 14.71 12.22
N PHE A 124 0.49 13.48 12.73
CA PHE A 124 0.70 12.30 11.90
C PHE A 124 -0.38 12.19 10.82
N LEU A 125 -1.66 12.21 11.22
CA LEU A 125 -2.76 12.03 10.28
C LEU A 125 -2.90 13.19 9.30
N ALA A 126 -2.67 14.42 9.74
CA ALA A 126 -2.67 15.58 8.85
C ALA A 126 -1.61 15.43 7.75
N ALA A 127 -0.35 15.14 8.13
CA ALA A 127 0.73 14.92 7.18
C ALA A 127 0.47 13.70 6.29
N ALA A 128 -0.06 12.61 6.85
CA ALA A 128 -0.37 11.40 6.10
C ALA A 128 -1.52 11.57 5.10
N CYS A 129 -2.46 12.48 5.37
CA CYS A 129 -3.52 12.84 4.43
C CYS A 129 -3.04 13.80 3.33
N ILE A 130 -2.02 14.62 3.61
CA ILE A 130 -1.47 15.59 2.63
C ILE A 130 -0.51 14.91 1.66
N MET A 131 0.35 14.01 2.14
CA MET A 131 1.42 13.43 1.33
C MET A 131 0.93 12.72 0.05
N PRO A 132 -0.02 11.77 0.08
CA PRO A 132 -0.39 11.05 -1.14
C PRO A 132 -0.99 11.96 -2.23
N PRO A 133 -1.92 12.89 -1.94
CA PRO A 133 -2.36 13.89 -2.93
C PRO A 133 -1.24 14.76 -3.47
N SER A 134 -0.27 15.15 -2.63
CA SER A 134 0.91 15.90 -3.05
C SER A 134 1.76 15.11 -4.04
N ILE A 135 2.08 13.84 -3.75
CA ILE A 135 2.82 12.96 -4.66
C ILE A 135 2.07 12.79 -5.99
N PHE A 136 0.76 12.53 -5.93
CA PHE A 136 -0.09 12.40 -7.11
C PHE A 136 -0.01 13.64 -8.02
N ALA A 137 0.00 14.83 -7.41
CA ALA A 137 0.01 16.10 -8.10
C ALA A 137 1.34 16.42 -8.80
N ILE A 138 2.47 15.80 -8.40
CA ILE A 138 3.81 16.06 -8.97
C ILE A 138 3.78 16.00 -10.50
N HIS A 139 3.15 14.98 -11.08
CA HIS A 139 3.06 14.84 -12.53
C HIS A 139 2.26 15.96 -13.22
N TYR A 140 1.23 16.49 -12.56
CA TYR A 140 0.29 17.44 -13.18
C TYR A 140 0.74 18.88 -13.05
N VAL A 141 1.25 19.25 -11.87
CA VAL A 141 1.72 20.62 -11.64
C VAL A 141 3.21 20.76 -11.90
N GLY A 142 4.01 19.70 -11.78
CA GLY A 142 5.46 19.74 -12.00
C GLY A 142 6.09 20.96 -11.31
N LEU A 143 6.79 21.78 -12.08
CA LEU A 143 7.39 23.05 -11.66
C LEU A 143 6.45 24.26 -11.79
N ALA A 144 5.24 24.08 -12.30
CA ALA A 144 4.30 25.17 -12.54
C ALA A 144 4.06 25.95 -11.25
N TYR A 145 4.25 27.27 -11.36
CA TYR A 145 4.08 28.25 -10.28
C TYR A 145 5.03 28.06 -9.09
N SER A 146 6.05 27.21 -9.20
CA SER A 146 7.04 27.03 -8.14
C SER A 146 7.95 28.26 -7.99
N PRO A 147 8.30 28.65 -6.74
CA PRO A 147 9.34 29.65 -6.49
C PRO A 147 10.76 29.09 -6.72
N PHE A 148 10.90 27.77 -6.91
CA PHE A 148 12.17 27.10 -7.17
C PHE A 148 12.29 26.67 -8.63
N PRO A 149 13.50 26.71 -9.22
CA PRO A 149 13.72 26.32 -10.60
C PRO A 149 13.54 24.80 -10.83
N ASP A 150 13.81 23.98 -9.82
CA ASP A 150 13.93 22.52 -9.98
C ASP A 150 12.98 21.71 -9.09
N ILE A 151 12.23 22.36 -8.19
CA ILE A 151 11.36 21.68 -7.22
C ILE A 151 9.95 22.22 -7.33
N GLY A 152 8.96 21.36 -7.59
CA GLY A 152 7.55 21.74 -7.61
C GLY A 152 6.94 21.92 -6.22
N TRP A 153 5.88 22.73 -6.10
CA TRP A 153 5.11 22.85 -4.84
C TRP A 153 4.61 21.50 -4.33
N ALA A 154 4.13 20.65 -5.24
CA ALA A 154 3.66 19.31 -4.92
C ALA A 154 4.75 18.45 -4.25
N SER A 155 5.99 18.51 -4.76
CA SER A 155 7.14 17.82 -4.15
C SER A 155 7.42 18.38 -2.76
N LEU A 156 7.46 19.71 -2.62
CA LEU A 156 7.73 20.36 -1.34
C LEU A 156 6.72 19.95 -0.26
N PHE A 157 5.43 19.87 -0.59
CA PHE A 157 4.41 19.42 0.35
C PHE A 157 4.53 17.93 0.70
N ALA A 158 4.88 17.08 -0.27
CA ALA A 158 5.14 15.66 -0.02
C ALA A 158 6.33 15.49 0.94
N ASP A 159 7.45 16.17 0.67
CA ASP A 159 8.67 16.10 1.48
C ASP A 159 8.47 16.67 2.88
N ALA A 160 7.80 17.83 3.00
CA ALA A 160 7.48 18.44 4.29
C ALA A 160 6.58 17.53 5.13
N SER A 161 5.59 16.89 4.51
CA SER A 161 4.73 15.91 5.17
C SER A 161 5.55 14.70 5.64
N GLY A 162 6.50 14.23 4.81
CA GLY A 162 7.42 13.16 5.18
C GLY A 162 8.27 13.49 6.40
N LEU A 163 8.83 14.70 6.44
CA LEU A 163 9.57 15.19 7.61
C LEU A 163 8.69 15.21 8.86
N VAL A 164 7.45 15.72 8.79
CA VAL A 164 6.52 15.72 9.92
C VAL A 164 6.23 14.29 10.41
N ILE A 165 5.96 13.35 9.50
CA ILE A 165 5.73 11.94 9.84
C ILE A 165 6.95 11.34 10.54
N ILE A 166 8.16 11.60 10.05
CA ILE A 166 9.41 11.13 10.67
C ILE A 166 9.52 11.69 12.09
N LEU A 167 9.36 13.00 12.28
CA LEU A 167 9.48 13.65 13.59
C LEU A 167 8.44 13.12 14.59
N VAL A 168 7.19 12.94 14.16
CA VAL A 168 6.13 12.36 15.00
C VAL A 168 6.45 10.91 15.36
N THR A 169 6.93 10.11 14.40
CA THR A 169 7.28 8.71 14.65
C THR A 169 8.46 8.58 15.60
N LEU A 170 9.46 9.48 15.51
CA LEU A 170 10.57 9.54 16.46
C LEU A 170 10.10 9.93 17.88
N ALA A 171 9.15 10.88 17.98
CA ALA A 171 8.55 11.23 19.27
C ALA A 171 7.77 10.05 19.87
N GLU A 172 6.96 9.34 19.07
CA GLU A 172 6.26 8.12 19.50
C GLU A 172 7.25 7.02 19.95
N LEU A 173 8.35 6.82 19.21
CA LEU A 173 9.41 5.88 19.57
C LEU A 173 10.08 6.25 20.89
N ALA A 174 10.41 7.53 21.10
CA ALA A 174 10.98 8.00 22.36
C ALA A 174 10.02 7.75 23.54
N GLY A 175 8.72 7.98 23.34
CA GLY A 175 7.69 7.71 24.34
C GLY A 175 7.51 6.23 24.63
N LEU A 176 7.59 5.39 23.59
CA LEU A 176 7.59 3.94 23.72
C LEU A 176 8.80 3.46 24.54
N LEU A 177 10.00 3.92 24.22
CA LEU A 177 11.23 3.58 24.94
C LEU A 177 11.14 4.01 26.41
N ALA A 178 10.67 5.23 26.69
CA ALA A 178 10.44 5.70 28.05
C ALA A 178 9.39 4.86 28.81
N GLY A 179 8.35 4.38 28.13
CA GLY A 179 7.32 3.54 28.73
C GLY A 179 7.79 2.11 29.02
N LEU A 180 8.69 1.57 28.20
CA LEU A 180 9.28 0.25 28.41
C LEU A 180 10.32 0.24 29.54
N THR A 181 11.00 1.37 29.78
CA THR A 181 12.01 1.50 30.86
C THR A 181 11.43 2.02 32.18
N GLY A 182 10.24 2.62 32.17
CA GLY A 182 9.60 3.18 33.36
C GLY A 182 8.88 2.16 34.27
N PRO A 183 8.55 2.55 35.52
CA PRO A 183 7.86 1.71 36.49
C PRO A 183 6.41 1.32 36.10
N ARG A 184 5.87 1.89 35.02
CA ARG A 184 4.53 1.60 34.46
C ARG A 184 4.39 0.22 33.80
N ARG A 185 5.48 -0.54 33.69
CA ARG A 185 5.56 -1.86 33.03
C ARG A 185 4.48 -2.85 33.49
N ALA A 186 4.11 -2.84 34.77
CA ALA A 186 3.17 -3.80 35.36
C ALA A 186 1.68 -3.58 34.98
N GLN A 187 1.26 -2.36 34.66
CA GLN A 187 -0.14 -2.07 34.26
C GLN A 187 -0.43 -2.43 32.80
N VAL A 188 0.57 -2.36 31.93
CA VAL A 188 0.40 -2.55 30.48
C VAL A 188 0.36 -4.05 30.09
N THR A 189 0.98 -4.92 30.89
CA THR A 189 0.94 -6.38 30.66
C THR A 189 -0.48 -6.95 30.83
N ALA A 190 -1.35 -6.29 31.59
CA ALA A 190 -2.74 -6.70 31.78
C ALA A 190 -3.65 -6.39 30.57
N THR A 191 -3.26 -5.46 29.69
CA THR A 191 -4.08 -4.95 28.57
C THR A 191 -3.84 -5.65 27.24
N LEU A 192 -2.69 -6.30 27.05
CA LEU A 192 -2.45 -7.22 25.92
C LEU A 192 -3.03 -8.60 26.21
N THR A 193 -4.35 -8.70 26.36
CA THR A 193 -4.99 -10.01 26.23
C THR A 193 -4.78 -10.51 24.80
N LEU A 194 -4.04 -11.62 24.66
CA LEU A 194 -3.90 -12.36 23.42
C LEU A 194 -5.25 -12.48 22.70
N PRO A 195 -5.29 -12.47 21.37
CA PRO A 195 -6.53 -12.58 20.62
C PRO A 195 -7.29 -13.88 20.96
N ARG A 196 -8.33 -13.77 21.78
CA ARG A 196 -9.17 -14.91 22.21
C ARG A 196 -10.29 -15.22 21.21
N LEU A 197 -10.65 -14.24 20.38
CA LEU A 197 -11.69 -14.39 19.38
C LEU A 197 -11.25 -15.32 18.24
N PRO A 198 -12.10 -16.24 17.77
CA PRO A 198 -11.77 -17.13 16.67
C PRO A 198 -11.45 -16.37 15.38
N GLU A 199 -12.10 -15.22 15.17
CA GLU A 199 -11.84 -14.32 14.03
C GLU A 199 -10.41 -13.77 14.07
N SER A 200 -9.94 -13.35 15.25
CA SER A 200 -8.56 -12.89 15.42
C SER A 200 -7.56 -14.00 15.17
N ARG A 201 -7.80 -15.21 15.67
CA ARG A 201 -6.89 -16.34 15.46
C ARG A 201 -6.77 -16.70 13.98
N THR A 202 -7.90 -16.68 13.27
CA THR A 202 -7.94 -16.94 11.83
C THR A 202 -7.10 -15.90 11.09
N LEU A 203 -7.33 -14.61 11.37
CA LEU A 203 -6.58 -13.51 10.75
C LEU A 203 -5.08 -13.54 11.10
N LEU A 204 -4.74 -13.86 12.35
CA LEU A 204 -3.36 -13.96 12.81
C LEU A 204 -2.64 -15.10 12.08
N PHE A 205 -3.23 -16.31 12.09
CA PHE A 205 -2.67 -17.47 11.39
C PHE A 205 -2.51 -17.22 9.89
N PHE A 206 -3.56 -16.72 9.25
CA PHE A 206 -3.54 -16.41 7.82
C PHE A 206 -2.51 -15.32 7.49
N GLY A 207 -2.48 -14.23 8.26
CA GLY A 207 -1.54 -13.13 8.06
C GLY A 207 -0.08 -13.56 8.21
N THR A 208 0.22 -14.36 9.25
CA THR A 208 1.56 -14.95 9.42
C THR A 208 1.93 -15.87 8.26
N LEU A 209 1.01 -16.73 7.82
CA LEU A 209 1.27 -17.64 6.70
C LEU A 209 1.53 -16.88 5.40
N MET A 210 0.73 -15.84 5.12
CA MET A 210 0.91 -15.01 3.92
C MET A 210 2.24 -14.27 3.95
N LEU A 211 2.62 -13.64 5.07
CA LEU A 211 3.94 -12.99 5.19
C LEU A 211 5.08 -13.98 5.02
N LEU A 212 5.00 -15.17 5.63
CA LEU A 212 6.02 -16.20 5.45
C LEU A 212 6.11 -16.63 3.99
N ALA A 213 4.97 -16.87 3.33
CA ALA A 213 4.93 -17.21 1.91
C ALA A 213 5.50 -16.09 1.04
N GLY A 214 5.20 -14.83 1.37
CA GLY A 214 5.74 -13.65 0.71
C GLY A 214 7.26 -13.59 0.87
N PHE A 215 7.81 -13.71 2.08
CA PHE A 215 9.25 -13.78 2.29
C PHE A 215 9.93 -14.92 1.54
N VAL A 216 9.35 -16.12 1.56
CA VAL A 216 9.87 -17.28 0.80
C VAL A 216 9.87 -16.98 -0.70
N TYR A 217 8.78 -16.44 -1.22
CA TYR A 217 8.69 -16.03 -2.63
C TYR A 217 9.75 -14.97 -2.96
N GLY A 218 9.90 -13.96 -2.12
CA GLY A 218 10.89 -12.89 -2.29
C GLY A 218 12.32 -13.41 -2.28
N MET A 219 12.65 -14.34 -1.37
CA MET A 219 13.96 -15.00 -1.33
C MET A 219 14.23 -15.82 -2.60
N ILE A 220 13.25 -16.58 -3.08
CA ILE A 220 13.38 -17.35 -4.33
C ILE A 220 13.59 -16.40 -5.51
N HIS A 221 12.80 -15.34 -5.58
CA HIS A 221 12.90 -14.35 -6.64
C HIS A 221 14.26 -13.66 -6.66
N ALA A 222 14.69 -13.15 -5.50
CA ALA A 222 15.98 -12.47 -5.36
C ALA A 222 17.17 -13.41 -5.62
N GLY A 223 17.12 -14.64 -5.09
CA GLY A 223 18.23 -15.58 -5.13
C GLY A 223 18.42 -16.29 -6.47
N PHE A 224 17.33 -16.55 -7.21
CA PHE A 224 17.40 -17.39 -8.41
C PHE A 224 16.89 -16.69 -9.68
N LEU A 225 15.86 -15.84 -9.58
CA LEU A 225 15.19 -15.30 -10.76
C LEU A 225 15.75 -13.95 -11.20
N THR A 226 16.17 -13.09 -10.27
CA THR A 226 16.63 -11.74 -10.60
C THR A 226 17.79 -11.75 -11.59
N GLN A 227 18.80 -12.59 -11.39
CA GLN A 227 19.95 -12.68 -12.31
C GLN A 227 19.54 -13.14 -13.71
N GLU A 228 18.60 -14.09 -13.80
CA GLU A 228 18.07 -14.55 -15.09
C GLU A 228 17.26 -13.46 -15.80
N TYR A 229 16.49 -12.67 -15.05
CA TYR A 229 15.77 -11.51 -15.59
C TYR A 229 16.74 -10.46 -16.11
N GLU A 230 17.76 -10.08 -15.33
CA GLU A 230 18.76 -9.09 -15.70
C GLU A 230 19.55 -9.51 -16.95
N ALA A 231 19.97 -10.78 -17.02
CA ALA A 231 20.68 -11.31 -18.19
C ALA A 231 19.81 -11.27 -19.46
N ARG A 232 18.52 -11.64 -19.35
CA ARG A 232 17.58 -11.56 -20.47
C ARG A 232 17.31 -10.11 -20.88
N GLU A 233 17.17 -9.22 -19.90
CA GLU A 233 16.91 -7.79 -20.11
C GLU A 233 18.06 -7.13 -20.87
N LEU A 234 19.30 -7.32 -20.40
CA LEU A 234 20.51 -6.81 -21.06
C LEU A 234 20.64 -7.33 -22.49
N LYS A 235 20.41 -8.63 -22.69
CA LYS A 235 20.43 -9.22 -24.04
C LYS A 235 19.42 -8.56 -24.97
N ARG A 236 18.18 -8.30 -24.51
CA ARG A 236 17.18 -7.64 -25.34
C ARG A 236 17.53 -6.19 -25.63
N ILE A 237 18.05 -5.45 -24.66
CA ILE A 237 18.52 -4.08 -24.86
C ILE A 237 19.64 -4.05 -25.92
N GLU A 238 20.61 -4.97 -25.83
CA GLU A 238 21.67 -5.09 -26.83
C GLU A 238 21.12 -5.38 -28.23
N GLU A 239 20.16 -6.29 -28.34
CA GLU A 239 19.49 -6.61 -29.61
C GLU A 239 18.73 -5.40 -30.19
N ILE A 240 18.02 -4.65 -29.34
CA ILE A 240 17.28 -3.43 -29.73
C ILE A 240 18.25 -2.37 -30.30
N VAL A 241 19.44 -2.24 -29.72
CA VAL A 241 20.44 -1.25 -30.16
C VAL A 241 21.21 -1.73 -31.40
N THR A 242 21.56 -3.00 -31.48
CA THR A 242 22.49 -3.51 -32.49
C THR A 242 21.81 -3.98 -33.79
N PHE A 243 20.56 -4.44 -33.73
CA PHE A 243 19.84 -4.91 -34.93
C PHE A 243 19.53 -3.80 -35.95
N PRO A 244 19.11 -2.58 -35.55
CA PRO A 244 18.92 -1.49 -36.49
C PRO A 244 20.20 -1.16 -37.26
N ALA A 245 21.35 -1.10 -36.57
CA ALA A 245 22.66 -0.84 -37.18
C ALA A 245 23.09 -1.92 -38.20
N ARG A 246 22.47 -3.11 -38.16
CA ARG A 246 22.71 -4.21 -39.09
C ARG A 246 21.63 -4.35 -40.17
N GLY A 247 20.72 -3.37 -40.28
CA GLY A 247 19.59 -3.41 -41.22
C GLY A 247 18.54 -4.47 -40.87
N LYS A 248 18.48 -4.93 -39.62
CA LYS A 248 17.55 -5.97 -39.14
C LYS A 248 16.37 -5.37 -38.35
N GLU A 249 15.61 -4.47 -38.98
CA GLU A 249 14.54 -3.72 -38.32
C GLU A 249 13.44 -4.62 -37.71
N ASP A 250 13.03 -5.67 -38.42
CA ASP A 250 12.01 -6.60 -37.90
C ASP A 250 12.50 -7.36 -36.67
N ALA A 251 13.79 -7.72 -36.63
CA ALA A 251 14.40 -8.36 -35.47
C ALA A 251 14.50 -7.39 -34.28
N ALA A 252 14.78 -6.11 -34.53
CA ALA A 252 14.77 -5.06 -33.50
C ALA A 252 13.37 -4.89 -32.90
N ARG A 253 12.32 -4.86 -33.73
CA ARG A 253 10.92 -4.79 -33.29
C ARG A 253 10.50 -6.02 -32.48
N ALA A 254 10.94 -7.21 -32.89
CA ALA A 254 10.70 -8.43 -32.13
C ALA A 254 11.40 -8.40 -30.77
N ALA A 255 12.68 -8.01 -30.72
CA ALA A 255 13.43 -7.85 -29.46
C ALA A 255 12.78 -6.82 -28.52
N LEU A 256 12.22 -5.74 -29.08
CA LEU A 256 11.49 -4.74 -28.32
C LEU A 256 10.21 -5.28 -27.69
N THR A 257 9.47 -6.08 -28.45
CA THR A 257 8.24 -6.73 -27.99
C THR A 257 8.57 -7.73 -26.88
N ASP A 258 9.62 -8.52 -27.06
CA ASP A 258 10.11 -9.47 -26.07
C ASP A 258 10.58 -8.78 -24.78
N TYR A 259 11.27 -7.63 -24.90
CA TYR A 259 11.65 -6.80 -23.76
C TYR A 259 10.42 -6.30 -23.01
N ALA A 260 9.41 -5.79 -23.70
CA ALA A 260 8.18 -5.32 -23.09
C ALA A 260 7.44 -6.43 -22.32
N MET A 261 7.34 -7.62 -22.92
CA MET A 261 6.76 -8.80 -22.26
C MET A 261 7.54 -9.21 -21.01
N LEU A 262 8.88 -9.13 -21.06
CA LEU A 262 9.75 -9.41 -19.92
C LEU A 262 9.51 -8.43 -18.77
N GLN A 263 9.37 -7.13 -19.07
CA GLN A 263 9.04 -6.10 -18.07
C GLN A 263 7.65 -6.31 -17.47
N GLY A 264 6.67 -6.69 -18.27
CA GLY A 264 5.33 -7.05 -17.79
C GLY A 264 5.34 -8.26 -16.85
N GLU A 265 6.08 -9.31 -17.22
CA GLU A 265 6.25 -10.50 -16.38
C GLU A 265 6.94 -10.16 -15.04
N ARG A 266 8.02 -9.39 -15.09
CA ARG A 266 8.70 -8.93 -13.88
C ARG A 266 7.79 -8.07 -13.01
N GLY A 267 7.05 -7.13 -13.62
CA GLY A 267 6.13 -6.24 -12.93
C GLY A 267 5.01 -6.99 -12.20
N THR A 268 4.34 -7.93 -12.89
CA THR A 268 3.26 -8.75 -12.30
C THR A 268 3.76 -9.65 -11.17
N ARG A 269 4.96 -10.23 -11.30
CA ARG A 269 5.60 -11.02 -10.24
C ARG A 269 5.96 -10.21 -9.00
N ILE A 270 6.46 -8.98 -9.18
CA ILE A 270 6.76 -8.06 -8.08
C ILE A 270 5.46 -7.60 -7.40
N ALA A 271 4.44 -7.25 -8.19
CA ALA A 271 3.13 -6.83 -7.67
C ALA A 271 2.46 -7.95 -6.85
N ALA A 272 2.48 -9.19 -7.35
CA ALA A 272 1.96 -10.34 -6.62
C ALA A 272 2.68 -10.54 -5.27
N HIS A 273 4.01 -10.44 -5.25
CA HIS A 273 4.79 -10.51 -4.00
C HIS A 273 4.42 -9.39 -3.01
N ALA A 274 4.32 -8.15 -3.50
CA ALA A 274 3.94 -7.01 -2.67
C ALA A 274 2.56 -7.24 -2.03
N HIS A 275 1.56 -7.62 -2.82
CA HIS A 275 0.21 -7.89 -2.31
C HIS A 275 0.14 -9.04 -1.31
N ILE A 276 0.91 -10.13 -1.51
CA ILE A 276 1.00 -11.21 -0.51
C ILE A 276 1.44 -10.66 0.86
N ASN A 277 2.49 -9.83 0.86
CA ASN A 277 3.02 -9.24 2.10
C ASN A 277 2.04 -8.21 2.70
N GLU A 278 1.49 -7.32 1.88
CA GLU A 278 0.57 -6.27 2.32
C GLU A 278 -0.70 -6.86 2.93
N PHE A 279 -1.32 -7.83 2.27
CA PHE A 279 -2.52 -8.48 2.82
C PHE A 279 -2.20 -9.35 4.04
N GLY A 280 -1.01 -9.96 4.08
CA GLY A 280 -0.53 -10.64 5.27
C GLY A 280 -0.41 -9.68 6.47
N LEU A 281 0.20 -8.51 6.26
CA LEU A 281 0.31 -7.46 7.27
C LEU A 281 -1.06 -6.91 7.67
N LEU A 282 -1.93 -6.60 6.71
CA LEU A 282 -3.30 -6.14 6.97
C LEU A 282 -4.07 -7.15 7.83
N ALA A 283 -4.00 -8.44 7.50
CA ALA A 283 -4.65 -9.49 8.28
C ALA A 283 -4.11 -9.56 9.71
N LEU A 284 -2.78 -9.48 9.90
CA LEU A 284 -2.18 -9.41 11.25
C LEU A 284 -2.71 -8.22 12.04
N LEU A 285 -2.70 -7.03 11.46
CA LEU A 285 -3.16 -5.82 12.13
C LEU A 285 -4.65 -5.92 12.50
N LEU A 286 -5.49 -6.37 11.56
CA LEU A 286 -6.92 -6.58 11.79
C LEU A 286 -7.21 -7.65 12.85
N ALA A 287 -6.31 -8.64 13.04
CA ALA A 287 -6.45 -9.64 14.09
C ALA A 287 -6.47 -9.00 15.49
N PHE A 288 -5.59 -8.02 15.71
CA PHE A 288 -5.52 -7.25 16.96
C PHE A 288 -6.64 -6.22 17.08
N LEU A 289 -7.25 -5.81 15.96
CA LEU A 289 -8.37 -4.88 15.95
C LEU A 289 -9.72 -5.54 16.19
N GLN A 290 -9.86 -6.87 16.04
CA GLN A 290 -11.15 -7.56 16.21
C GLN A 290 -11.88 -7.28 17.54
N PRO A 291 -11.22 -7.10 18.70
CA PRO A 291 -11.91 -6.71 19.93
C PRO A 291 -12.67 -5.38 19.80
N TYR A 292 -12.23 -4.47 18.94
CA TYR A 292 -12.83 -3.17 18.68
C TYR A 292 -13.88 -3.18 17.58
N VAL A 293 -14.02 -4.29 16.83
CA VAL A 293 -15.00 -4.41 15.74
C VAL A 293 -16.37 -4.80 16.31
N PHE A 294 -17.24 -3.82 16.52
CA PHE A 294 -18.57 -4.03 17.09
C PHE A 294 -19.61 -4.45 16.04
N LEU A 295 -19.41 -5.67 15.54
CA LEU A 295 -20.34 -6.38 14.68
C LEU A 295 -20.85 -7.65 15.38
N ARG A 296 -22.05 -8.09 14.98
CA ARG A 296 -22.56 -9.41 15.40
C ARG A 296 -21.54 -10.49 15.00
N PRO A 297 -21.33 -11.55 15.82
CA PRO A 297 -20.31 -12.56 15.55
C PRO A 297 -20.42 -13.21 14.16
N CYS A 298 -21.64 -13.45 13.66
CA CYS A 298 -21.87 -13.98 12.32
C CYS A 298 -21.32 -13.08 11.20
N TRP A 299 -21.53 -11.76 11.32
CA TRP A 299 -21.03 -10.78 10.35
C TRP A 299 -19.52 -10.64 10.43
N ARG A 300 -18.94 -10.64 11.63
CA ARG A 300 -17.48 -10.61 11.81
C ARG A 300 -16.80 -11.79 11.11
N ARG A 301 -17.31 -13.01 11.32
CA ARG A 301 -16.82 -14.21 10.63
C ARG A 301 -16.97 -14.12 9.12
N ARG A 302 -18.10 -13.61 8.62
CA ARG A 302 -18.33 -13.45 7.18
C ARG A 302 -17.30 -12.51 6.58
N TRP A 303 -17.05 -11.35 7.20
CA TRP A 303 -16.08 -10.38 6.69
C TRP A 303 -14.64 -10.88 6.76
N VAL A 304 -14.26 -11.64 7.81
CA VAL A 304 -12.95 -12.32 7.83
C VAL A 304 -12.80 -13.30 6.67
N LYS A 305 -13.83 -14.10 6.36
CA LYS A 305 -13.79 -15.03 5.23
C LYS A 305 -13.66 -14.30 3.89
N VAL A 306 -14.41 -13.20 3.71
CA VAL A 306 -14.32 -12.37 2.49
C VAL A 306 -12.92 -11.76 2.35
N LEU A 307 -12.36 -11.22 3.43
CA LEU A 307 -11.00 -10.69 3.46
C LEU A 307 -9.98 -11.75 3.06
N VAL A 308 -10.00 -12.93 3.71
CA VAL A 308 -9.06 -14.03 3.47
C VAL A 308 -9.15 -14.53 2.03
N ALA A 309 -10.37 -14.67 1.50
CA ALA A 309 -10.58 -15.09 0.12
C ALA A 309 -10.03 -14.06 -0.88
N GLY A 310 -10.36 -12.77 -0.71
CA GLY A 310 -9.86 -11.70 -1.57
C GLY A 310 -8.32 -11.59 -1.52
N ALA A 311 -7.76 -11.59 -0.30
CA ALA A 311 -6.32 -11.52 -0.06
C ALA A 311 -5.52 -12.68 -0.68
N LEU A 312 -6.13 -13.86 -0.80
CA LEU A 312 -5.50 -15.01 -1.46
C LEU A 312 -5.67 -14.98 -2.98
N ILE A 313 -6.87 -14.64 -3.46
CA ILE A 313 -7.19 -14.67 -4.90
C ILE A 313 -6.43 -13.59 -5.65
N LEU A 314 -6.38 -12.36 -5.12
CA LEU A 314 -5.78 -11.23 -5.83
C LEU A 314 -4.33 -11.49 -6.25
N PRO A 315 -3.36 -11.81 -5.36
CA PRO A 315 -1.98 -11.98 -5.78
C PRO A 315 -1.78 -13.14 -6.76
N LEU A 316 -2.60 -14.21 -6.66
CA LEU A 316 -2.56 -15.31 -7.61
C LEU A 316 -3.07 -14.89 -8.99
N ALA A 317 -4.13 -14.09 -9.03
CA ALA A 317 -4.69 -13.54 -10.26
C ALA A 317 -3.71 -12.56 -10.93
N VAL A 318 -3.11 -11.65 -10.16
CA VAL A 318 -2.07 -10.72 -10.63
C VAL A 318 -0.86 -11.48 -11.20
N ALA A 319 -0.36 -12.51 -10.49
CA ALA A 319 0.74 -13.33 -10.98
C ALA A 319 0.41 -14.07 -12.30
N SER A 320 -0.87 -14.30 -12.57
CA SER A 320 -1.36 -15.02 -13.73
C SER A 320 -1.79 -14.09 -14.88
N GLU A 321 -1.69 -12.77 -14.70
CA GLU A 321 -2.18 -11.76 -15.64
C GLU A 321 -1.50 -11.89 -17.02
N MET A 322 -0.19 -12.09 -17.06
CA MET A 322 0.54 -12.27 -18.33
C MET A 322 0.10 -13.50 -19.12
N ARG A 323 -0.54 -14.49 -18.46
CA ARG A 323 -0.99 -15.74 -19.11
C ARG A 323 -2.45 -15.68 -19.55
N PHE A 324 -3.32 -15.06 -18.76
CA PHE A 324 -4.76 -15.06 -19.02
C PHE A 324 -5.33 -13.67 -19.36
N GLY A 325 -4.47 -12.65 -19.42
CA GLY A 325 -4.80 -11.28 -19.79
C GLY A 325 -5.93 -10.70 -18.92
N LEU A 326 -6.88 -10.05 -19.59
CA LEU A 326 -8.00 -9.34 -18.96
C LEU A 326 -8.85 -10.21 -18.01
N VAL A 327 -8.91 -11.53 -18.21
CA VAL A 327 -9.65 -12.42 -17.31
C VAL A 327 -8.98 -12.48 -15.94
N ALA A 328 -7.67 -12.65 -15.91
CA ALA A 328 -6.91 -12.63 -14.66
C ALA A 328 -6.95 -11.24 -14.01
N GLY A 329 -6.82 -10.17 -14.81
CA GLY A 329 -6.97 -8.79 -14.33
C GLY A 329 -8.34 -8.54 -13.67
N GLY A 330 -9.44 -8.91 -14.33
CA GLY A 330 -10.78 -8.73 -13.77
C GLY A 330 -11.06 -9.57 -12.51
N VAL A 331 -10.45 -10.76 -12.40
CA VAL A 331 -10.49 -11.56 -11.16
C VAL A 331 -9.69 -10.89 -10.04
N ALA A 332 -8.55 -10.29 -10.36
CA ALA A 332 -7.75 -9.52 -9.40
C ALA A 332 -8.55 -8.32 -8.87
N ASP A 333 -9.19 -7.54 -9.74
CA ASP A 333 -10.02 -6.38 -9.36
C ASP A 333 -11.19 -6.79 -8.45
N LEU A 334 -11.88 -7.89 -8.79
CA LEU A 334 -12.96 -8.41 -7.96
C LEU A 334 -12.45 -8.83 -6.56
N ALA A 335 -11.29 -9.48 -6.51
CA ALA A 335 -10.67 -9.88 -5.26
C ALA A 335 -10.21 -8.67 -4.43
N GLY A 336 -9.74 -7.60 -5.08
CA GLY A 336 -9.42 -6.32 -4.45
C GLY A 336 -10.65 -5.69 -3.81
N LEU A 337 -11.76 -5.64 -4.55
CA LEU A 337 -13.04 -5.17 -4.04
C LEU A 337 -13.52 -5.98 -2.82
N MET A 338 -13.31 -7.30 -2.81
CA MET A 338 -13.63 -8.14 -1.63
C MET A 338 -12.85 -7.68 -0.39
N VAL A 339 -11.55 -7.38 -0.53
CA VAL A 339 -10.72 -6.86 0.56
C VAL A 339 -11.25 -5.49 1.01
N ILE A 340 -11.50 -4.57 0.09
CA ILE A 340 -12.02 -3.22 0.38
C ILE A 340 -13.34 -3.28 1.16
N VAL A 341 -14.30 -4.09 0.70
CA VAL A 341 -15.61 -4.23 1.35
C VAL A 341 -15.45 -4.84 2.74
N ALA A 342 -14.59 -5.85 2.91
CA ALA A 342 -14.35 -6.46 4.21
C ALA A 342 -13.72 -5.48 5.21
N VAL A 343 -12.71 -4.71 4.79
CA VAL A 343 -12.08 -3.67 5.64
C VAL A 343 -13.08 -2.57 5.97
N SER A 344 -13.88 -2.12 5.01
CA SER A 344 -14.93 -1.11 5.20
C SER A 344 -15.96 -1.55 6.24
N ALA A 345 -16.40 -2.80 6.17
CA ALA A 345 -17.33 -3.36 7.14
C ALA A 345 -16.72 -3.44 8.56
N MET A 346 -15.44 -3.83 8.67
CA MET A 346 -14.74 -3.84 9.96
C MET A 346 -14.55 -2.42 10.52
N LEU A 347 -14.17 -1.45 9.68
CA LEU A 347 -14.07 -0.05 10.05
C LEU A 347 -15.41 0.49 10.56
N PHE A 348 -16.52 0.18 9.88
CA PHE A 348 -17.85 0.54 10.35
C PHE A 348 -18.14 -0.04 11.75
N GLY A 349 -17.70 -1.28 12.00
CA GLY A 349 -17.77 -1.89 13.33
C GLY A 349 -16.97 -1.12 14.39
N VAL A 350 -15.79 -0.60 14.06
CA VAL A 350 -14.96 0.23 14.95
C VAL A 350 -15.61 1.59 15.22
N LEU A 351 -16.16 2.23 14.18
CA LEU A 351 -16.89 3.50 14.29
C LEU A 351 -18.16 3.37 15.12
N ARG A 352 -18.86 2.23 15.04
CA ARG A 352 -20.05 1.98 15.84
C ARG A 352 -19.74 1.86 17.33
N GLU A 353 -18.66 1.19 17.71
CA GLU A 353 -18.27 1.09 19.13
C GLU A 353 -17.95 2.46 19.71
N SER A 354 -17.28 3.27 18.89
CA SER A 354 -16.92 4.64 19.22
C SER A 354 -18.14 5.50 19.58
N GLY A 355 -19.20 5.45 18.75
CA GLY A 355 -20.44 6.19 19.05
C GLY A 355 -21.16 5.73 20.32
N ARG A 356 -21.03 4.46 20.71
CA ARG A 356 -21.63 3.92 21.94
C ARG A 356 -20.92 4.44 23.20
N HIS A 357 -19.59 4.54 23.16
CA HIS A 357 -18.81 5.10 24.28
C HIS A 357 -18.96 6.61 24.38
N ASP A 358 -19.01 7.32 23.26
CA ASP A 358 -19.24 8.77 23.25
C ASP A 358 -20.64 9.10 23.82
N ALA A 359 -21.66 8.29 23.49
CA ALA A 359 -23.01 8.45 24.05
C ALA A 359 -23.08 8.11 25.56
N ALA A 360 -22.38 7.08 26.01
CA ALA A 360 -22.37 6.67 27.43
C ALA A 360 -21.52 7.60 28.32
N GLY A 361 -20.54 8.32 27.76
CA GLY A 361 -19.70 9.28 28.47
C GLY A 361 -20.29 10.71 28.53
N GLY A 362 -21.41 10.97 27.86
CA GLY A 362 -22.11 12.25 27.85
C GLY A 362 -23.15 12.42 28.97
N GLU A 363 -23.34 11.42 29.83
CA GLU A 363 -24.25 11.45 30.99
C GLU A 363 -23.51 11.74 32.32
N GLY A 364 -22.34 12.38 32.26
CA GLY A 364 -21.51 12.72 33.43
C GLY A 364 -21.63 14.18 33.87
#